data_AF-A0A0K8VX68-F1
#
_entry.id   AF-A0A0K8VX68-F1
#
_cell.length_a   1.000
_cell.length_b   1.000
_cell.length_c   1.000
_cell.angle_alpha   90.00
_cell.angle_beta   90.00
_cell.angle_gamma   90.00
#
_symmetry.space_group_name_H-M   'P 1'
#
loop_
_entity.id
_entity.type
_entity.pdbx_description
1 polymer ?
#
loop_
_entity_poly.entity_id
_entity_poly.type
_entity_poly.pdbx_seq_one_letter_code
_entity_poly.pdbx_strand_id
1 'polypeptide(L)'
;MDFSQDYGIHDNAVSTGTTIMAVEFDGGVVIGADSRTSTGLFVANRVTDKLTRITDKIYCCRSGSAADTQAIADIVAYSLNYHENQTGQEPLVAEAASEFRNYCYNYRDSLLAGIIVAGWGKRNGGQGFFLPL
;
A
#
# COMPACT_ATOMS: atom_id res chain seq x y z
N MET A 1 21.54 27.86 -18.47
CA MET A 1 21.11 27.99 -17.06
C MET A 1 20.23 26.80 -16.78
N ASP A 2 20.73 25.87 -15.99
CA ASP A 2 20.00 24.65 -15.63
C ASP A 2 19.13 24.97 -14.40
N PHE A 3 17.83 25.17 -14.64
CA PHE A 3 16.85 25.59 -13.64
C PHE A 3 16.68 24.59 -12.48
N SER A 4 17.18 23.36 -12.64
CA SER A 4 17.08 22.27 -11.66
C SER A 4 18.02 22.45 -10.45
N GLN A 5 19.23 22.99 -10.65
CA GLN A 5 20.25 23.10 -9.61
C GLN A 5 20.02 24.27 -8.64
N ASP A 6 19.44 25.39 -9.10
CA ASP A 6 19.25 26.59 -8.27
C ASP A 6 18.16 26.45 -7.19
N TYR A 7 17.29 25.42 -7.29
CA TYR A 7 16.20 25.16 -6.34
C TYR A 7 16.39 23.92 -5.46
N GLY A 8 17.56 23.26 -5.52
CA GLY A 8 17.82 22.06 -4.72
C GLY A 8 16.90 20.88 -5.03
N ILE A 9 16.34 20.82 -6.24
CA ILE A 9 15.55 19.68 -6.70
C ILE A 9 16.53 18.56 -7.05
N HIS A 10 16.88 17.74 -6.06
CA HIS A 10 17.59 16.50 -6.30
C HIS A 10 16.62 15.48 -6.91
N ASP A 11 16.87 15.05 -8.16
CA ASP A 11 16.10 14.02 -8.90
C ASP A 11 16.02 12.66 -8.17
N ASN A 12 16.77 12.48 -7.09
CA ASN A 12 16.85 11.24 -6.31
C ASN A 12 16.36 11.38 -4.85
N ALA A 13 15.72 12.48 -4.48
CA ALA A 13 15.17 12.61 -3.13
C ALA A 13 13.85 11.81 -3.01
N VAL A 14 13.93 10.60 -2.47
CA VAL A 14 12.75 9.90 -1.95
C VAL A 14 12.17 10.77 -0.83
N SER A 15 11.18 11.60 -1.16
CA SER A 15 10.43 12.39 -0.20
C SER A 15 9.53 11.47 0.61
N THR A 16 10.07 10.86 1.67
CA THR A 16 9.33 10.06 2.66
C THR A 16 8.48 10.95 3.57
N GLY A 17 7.49 11.62 2.96
CA GLY A 17 6.50 12.42 3.69
C GLY A 17 5.35 11.60 4.29
N THR A 18 5.31 10.30 3.98
CA THR A 18 4.23 9.36 4.34
C THR A 18 4.64 8.47 5.51
N THR A 19 3.77 8.38 6.51
CA THR A 19 3.87 7.44 7.63
C THR A 19 2.68 6.49 7.57
N ILE A 20 2.96 5.19 7.54
CA ILE A 20 1.96 4.11 7.60
C ILE A 20 2.36 3.11 8.69
N MET A 21 1.38 2.50 9.35
CA MET A 21 1.61 1.52 10.41
C MET A 21 0.50 0.47 10.47
N ALA A 22 0.84 -0.72 10.94
CA ALA A 22 -0.09 -1.76 11.34
C ALA A 22 0.41 -2.39 12.65
N VAL A 23 -0.50 -2.63 13.59
CA VAL A 23 -0.21 -3.23 14.89
C VAL A 23 -1.21 -4.35 15.15
N GLU A 24 -0.69 -5.55 15.33
CA GLU A 24 -1.47 -6.73 15.72
C GLU A 24 -1.77 -6.70 17.23
N PHE A 25 -2.97 -7.13 17.60
CA PHE A 25 -3.41 -7.26 18.98
C PHE A 25 -4.32 -8.49 19.14
N ASP A 26 -4.59 -8.88 20.38
CA ASP A 26 -5.51 -9.99 20.65
C ASP A 26 -6.94 -9.62 20.20
N GLY A 27 -7.39 -10.25 19.12
CA GLY A 27 -8.67 -9.96 18.47
C GLY A 27 -8.57 -9.29 17.10
N GLY A 28 -7.40 -8.82 16.66
CA GLY A 28 -7.27 -8.25 15.31
C GLY A 28 -6.02 -7.45 15.01
N VAL A 29 -6.15 -6.48 14.10
CA VAL A 29 -5.08 -5.58 13.67
C VAL A 29 -5.63 -4.15 13.57
N VAL A 30 -4.85 -3.18 14.04
CA VAL A 30 -5.13 -1.75 13.87
C VAL A 30 -4.16 -1.20 12.84
N ILE A 31 -4.69 -0.46 11.87
CA ILE A 31 -3.90 0.20 10.82
C ILE A 31 -4.06 1.71 10.90
N GLY A 32 -3.02 2.44 10.51
CA GLY A 32 -3.02 3.90 10.56
C GLY A 32 -2.09 4.49 9.52
N ALA A 33 -2.45 5.67 9.03
CA ALA A 33 -1.65 6.45 8.09
C ALA A 33 -1.84 7.94 8.34
N ASP A 34 -0.83 8.75 8.01
CA ASP A 34 -1.02 10.19 7.88
C ASP A 34 -1.77 10.52 6.57
N SER A 35 -2.35 11.72 6.47
CA SER A 35 -3.21 12.11 5.35
C SER A 35 -2.55 13.02 4.32
N ARG A 36 -1.27 13.38 4.51
CA ARG A 36 -0.59 14.37 3.67
C ARG A 36 0.12 13.71 2.48
N THR A 37 -0.06 14.26 1.30
CA THR A 37 0.70 13.92 0.08
C THR A 37 1.41 15.17 -0.43
N SER A 38 2.70 15.05 -0.75
CA SER A 38 3.52 16.16 -1.23
C SER A 38 4.25 15.82 -2.53
N THR A 39 4.50 16.85 -3.33
CA THR A 39 5.37 16.79 -4.51
C THR A 39 6.56 17.69 -4.22
N GLY A 40 7.68 17.08 -3.80
CA GLY A 40 8.79 17.83 -3.21
C GLY A 40 8.33 18.61 -1.98
N LEU A 41 8.59 19.92 -1.97
CA LEU A 41 8.22 20.82 -0.87
C LEU A 41 6.75 21.25 -0.89
N PHE A 42 6.04 21.03 -2.01
CA PHE A 42 4.65 21.46 -2.16
C PHE A 42 3.68 20.42 -1.59
N VAL A 43 2.78 20.83 -0.70
CA VAL A 43 1.71 19.96 -0.18
C VAL A 43 0.58 19.89 -1.21
N ALA A 44 0.60 18.83 -2.02
CA ALA A 44 -0.38 18.57 -3.06
C ALA A 44 -1.77 18.26 -2.49
N ASN A 45 -1.84 17.49 -1.39
CA ASN A 45 -3.10 17.17 -0.71
C ASN A 45 -2.86 16.98 0.79
N ARG A 46 -3.77 17.49 1.64
CA ARG A 46 -3.69 17.38 3.11
C ARG A 46 -4.56 16.26 3.69
N VAL A 47 -5.48 15.71 2.91
CA VAL A 47 -6.54 14.79 3.36
C VAL A 47 -6.65 13.56 2.45
N THR A 48 -5.53 13.07 1.94
CA THR A 48 -5.49 11.83 1.15
C THR A 48 -5.74 10.63 2.05
N ASP A 49 -6.64 9.76 1.63
CA ASP A 49 -6.77 8.43 2.22
C ASP A 49 -5.70 7.50 1.64
N LYS A 50 -4.84 7.00 2.51
CA LYS A 50 -3.76 6.06 2.16
C LYS A 50 -4.12 4.62 2.49
N LEU A 51 -5.27 4.40 3.11
CA LEU A 51 -5.81 3.08 3.39
C LEU A 51 -6.76 2.70 2.27
N THR A 52 -6.43 1.64 1.54
CA THR A 52 -7.30 1.12 0.49
C THR A 52 -7.91 -0.19 0.97
N ARG A 53 -9.22 -0.27 0.89
CA ARG A 53 -9.96 -1.51 1.13
C ARG A 53 -9.68 -2.47 -0.03
N ILE A 54 -9.25 -3.68 0.30
CA ILE A 54 -8.99 -4.75 -0.68
C ILE A 54 -10.16 -5.74 -0.69
N THR A 55 -10.59 -6.16 0.50
CA THR A 55 -11.81 -6.94 0.73
C THR A 55 -12.54 -6.41 1.97
N ASP A 56 -13.61 -7.07 2.40
CA ASP A 56 -14.34 -6.71 3.64
C ASP A 56 -13.44 -6.74 4.89
N LYS A 57 -12.41 -7.57 4.89
CA LYS A 57 -11.56 -7.85 6.05
C LYS A 57 -10.07 -7.57 5.83
N ILE A 58 -9.69 -7.12 4.63
CA ILE A 58 -8.30 -6.86 4.26
C ILE A 58 -8.17 -5.45 3.71
N TYR A 59 -7.20 -4.72 4.23
CA TYR A 59 -6.83 -3.37 3.80
C TYR A 59 -5.34 -3.33 3.46
N CYS A 60 -4.96 -2.40 2.60
CA CYS A 60 -3.56 -2.05 2.42
C CYS A 60 -3.30 -0.58 2.74
N CYS A 61 -2.15 -0.30 3.33
CA CYS A 61 -1.63 1.06 3.48
C CYS A 61 -0.60 1.31 2.38
N ARG A 62 -0.73 2.44 1.70
CA ARG A 62 0.06 2.77 0.50
C ARG A 62 1.09 3.85 0.80
N SER A 63 2.34 3.61 0.36
CA SER A 63 3.43 4.59 0.39
C SER A 63 4.29 4.49 -0.88
N GLY A 64 4.97 5.58 -1.23
CA GLY A 64 5.69 5.68 -2.51
C GLY A 64 4.87 6.44 -3.56
N SER A 65 4.99 6.05 -4.83
CA SER A 65 4.23 6.63 -5.93
C SER A 65 2.74 6.36 -5.73
N ALA A 66 1.96 7.45 -5.66
CA ALA A 66 0.52 7.35 -5.46
C ALA A 66 -0.16 6.59 -6.60
N ALA A 67 0.28 6.81 -7.84
CA ALA A 67 -0.28 6.16 -9.02
C ALA A 67 0.01 4.65 -9.03
N ASP A 68 1.26 4.27 -8.80
CA ASP A 68 1.71 2.88 -8.81
C ASP A 68 0.95 2.07 -7.76
N THR A 69 0.94 2.57 -6.52
CA THR A 69 0.30 1.88 -5.40
C THR A 69 -1.22 1.79 -5.53
N GLN A 70 -1.88 2.77 -6.17
CA GLN A 70 -3.31 2.69 -6.47
C GLN A 70 -3.59 1.61 -7.50
N ALA A 71 -2.86 1.61 -8.61
CA ALA A 71 -3.05 0.64 -9.67
C ALA A 71 -2.89 -0.81 -9.16
N ILE A 72 -1.84 -1.07 -8.37
CA ILE A 72 -1.62 -2.41 -7.80
C ILE A 72 -2.75 -2.77 -6.83
N ALA A 73 -3.19 -1.84 -5.97
CA ALA A 73 -4.25 -2.12 -5.02
C ALA A 73 -5.58 -2.46 -5.71
N ASP A 74 -5.92 -1.75 -6.80
CA ASP A 74 -7.13 -2.02 -7.58
C ASP A 74 -7.06 -3.38 -8.28
N ILE A 75 -5.90 -3.73 -8.85
CA ILE A 75 -5.68 -5.02 -9.50
C ILE A 75 -5.80 -6.18 -8.51
N VAL A 76 -5.16 -6.07 -7.34
CA VAL A 76 -5.22 -7.11 -6.30
C VAL A 76 -6.63 -7.22 -5.71
N ALA A 77 -7.29 -6.10 -5.45
CA ALA A 77 -8.68 -6.11 -4.99
C ALA A 77 -9.58 -6.85 -6.01
N TYR A 78 -9.43 -6.58 -7.30
CA TYR A 78 -10.17 -7.29 -8.34
C TYR A 78 -9.85 -8.80 -8.38
N SER A 79 -8.56 -9.18 -8.35
CA SER A 79 -8.13 -10.59 -8.36
C SER A 79 -8.71 -11.37 -7.19
N LEU A 80 -8.63 -10.83 -5.97
CA LEU A 80 -9.15 -11.50 -4.78
C LEU A 80 -10.67 -11.59 -4.75
N ASN A 81 -11.39 -10.55 -5.18
CA ASN A 81 -12.83 -10.61 -5.33
C ASN A 81 -13.24 -11.66 -6.38
N TYR A 82 -12.50 -11.75 -7.49
CA TYR A 82 -12.74 -12.77 -8.50
C TYR A 82 -12.50 -14.18 -7.92
N HIS A 83 -11.40 -14.38 -7.19
CA HIS A 83 -11.08 -15.66 -6.56
C HIS A 83 -12.12 -16.07 -5.51
N GLU A 84 -12.59 -15.13 -4.68
CA GLU A 84 -13.66 -15.36 -3.71
C GLU A 84 -14.97 -15.76 -4.40
N ASN A 85 -15.34 -15.08 -5.48
CA ASN A 85 -16.54 -15.42 -6.25
C ASN A 85 -16.46 -16.80 -6.91
N GLN A 86 -15.27 -17.24 -7.34
CA GLN A 86 -15.07 -18.56 -7.94
C GLN A 86 -15.05 -19.69 -6.91
N THR A 87 -14.44 -19.47 -5.75
CA THR A 87 -14.21 -20.52 -4.73
C THR A 87 -15.27 -20.53 -3.64
N GLY A 88 -16.00 -19.43 -3.46
CA GLY A 88 -16.90 -19.21 -2.33
C GLY A 88 -16.17 -19.10 -0.98
N GLN A 89 -14.85 -18.90 -0.98
CA GLN A 89 -14.03 -18.80 0.22
C GLN A 89 -13.46 -17.40 0.36
N GLU A 90 -13.55 -16.85 1.58
CA GLU A 90 -12.95 -15.57 1.91
C GLU A 90 -11.41 -15.67 1.80
N PRO A 91 -10.74 -14.72 1.11
CA PRO A 91 -9.29 -14.78 0.92
C PRO A 91 -8.54 -14.57 2.24
N LEU A 92 -7.39 -15.24 2.35
CA LEU A 92 -6.49 -15.08 3.49
C LEU A 92 -5.66 -13.80 3.35
N VAL A 93 -5.32 -13.18 4.49
CA VAL A 93 -4.42 -12.01 4.50
C VAL A 93 -3.06 -12.33 3.85
N ALA A 94 -2.57 -13.56 4.04
CA ALA A 94 -1.33 -14.04 3.44
C ALA A 94 -1.43 -14.21 1.91
N GLU A 95 -2.61 -14.56 1.38
CA GLU A 95 -2.85 -14.67 -0.07
C GLU A 95 -2.78 -13.27 -0.70
N ALA A 96 -3.48 -12.30 -0.09
CA ALA A 96 -3.39 -10.90 -0.52
C ALA A 96 -1.95 -10.38 -0.48
N ALA A 97 -1.22 -10.61 0.61
CA ALA A 97 0.17 -10.21 0.73
C ALA A 97 1.07 -10.88 -0.33
N SER A 98 0.77 -12.12 -0.72
CA SER A 98 1.51 -12.83 -1.76
C SER A 98 1.24 -12.25 -3.15
N GLU A 99 -0.01 -11.90 -3.46
CA GLU A 99 -0.32 -11.21 -4.73
C GLU A 99 0.37 -9.84 -4.82
N PHE A 100 0.27 -9.00 -3.78
CA PHE A 100 0.99 -7.73 -3.72
C PHE A 100 2.50 -7.93 -3.93
N ARG A 101 3.09 -8.95 -3.30
CA ARG A 101 4.51 -9.27 -3.43
C ARG A 101 4.86 -9.63 -4.87
N ASN A 102 4.04 -10.42 -5.54
CA ASN A 102 4.26 -10.82 -6.92
C ASN A 102 4.25 -9.61 -7.86
N TYR A 103 3.27 -8.70 -7.71
CA TYR A 103 3.23 -7.47 -8.51
C TYR A 103 4.43 -6.56 -8.22
N CYS A 104 4.73 -6.29 -6.95
CA CYS A 104 5.86 -5.43 -6.58
C CYS A 104 7.20 -6.02 -7.05
N TYR A 105 7.36 -7.34 -7.00
CA TYR A 105 8.59 -8.00 -7.45
C TYR A 105 8.72 -8.00 -8.97
N ASN A 106 7.65 -8.32 -9.71
CA ASN A 106 7.70 -8.42 -11.17
C ASN A 106 7.92 -7.08 -11.85
N TYR A 107 7.50 -5.99 -11.22
CA TYR A 107 7.63 -4.63 -11.74
C TYR A 107 8.53 -3.74 -10.88
N ARG A 108 9.43 -4.34 -10.10
CA ARG A 108 10.34 -3.66 -9.15
C ARG A 108 11.19 -2.53 -9.76
N ASP A 109 11.51 -2.64 -11.05
CA ASP A 109 12.35 -1.65 -11.75
C ASP A 109 11.51 -0.46 -12.27
N SER A 110 10.18 -0.59 -12.29
CA SER A 110 9.24 0.40 -12.83
C SER A 110 8.28 0.96 -11.78
N LEU A 111 8.19 0.36 -10.60
CA LEU A 111 7.29 0.77 -9.53
C LEU A 111 8.06 1.28 -8.33
N LEU A 112 7.50 2.30 -7.68
CA LEU A 112 7.96 2.78 -6.39
C LEU A 112 6.85 2.58 -5.35
N ALA A 113 6.82 1.41 -4.71
CA ALA A 113 5.73 1.00 -3.81
C ALA A 113 6.23 0.42 -2.47
N GLY A 114 5.86 1.06 -1.37
CA GLY A 114 5.94 0.48 -0.02
C GLY A 114 4.52 0.19 0.46
N ILE A 115 4.20 -1.07 0.74
CA ILE A 115 2.84 -1.49 1.06
C ILE A 115 2.83 -2.24 2.39
N ILE A 116 1.86 -1.91 3.25
CA ILE A 116 1.50 -2.78 4.38
C ILE A 116 0.15 -3.41 4.05
N VAL A 117 0.08 -4.73 4.02
CA VAL A 117 -1.19 -5.48 3.90
C VAL A 117 -1.58 -5.97 5.27
N ALA A 118 -2.78 -5.64 5.73
CA ALA A 118 -3.25 -6.05 7.03
C ALA A 118 -4.73 -6.38 6.99
N GLY A 119 -5.13 -7.35 7.80
CA GLY A 119 -6.51 -7.78 7.85
C GLY A 119 -6.75 -8.79 8.95
N TRP A 120 -7.97 -9.32 8.97
CA TRP A 120 -8.38 -10.35 9.91
C TRP A 120 -8.90 -11.58 9.17
N GLY A 121 -8.40 -12.75 9.53
CA GLY A 121 -8.84 -14.04 8.99
C GLY A 121 -9.34 -14.98 10.08
N LYS A 122 -10.36 -15.80 9.77
CA LYS A 122 -10.94 -16.77 10.72
C LYS A 122 -9.91 -17.79 11.25
N ARG A 123 -8.91 -18.16 10.44
CA ARG A 123 -7.89 -19.17 10.81
C ARG A 123 -6.75 -18.62 11.65
N ASN A 124 -6.27 -17.43 11.33
CA ASN A 124 -5.00 -16.89 11.87
C ASN A 124 -5.19 -15.61 12.68
N GLY A 125 -6.42 -15.11 12.85
CA GLY A 125 -6.69 -13.85 13.54
C GLY A 125 -6.24 -12.63 12.75
N GLY A 126 -5.85 -11.57 13.46
CA GLY A 126 -5.28 -10.36 12.87
C GLY A 126 -3.86 -10.60 12.38
N GLN A 127 -3.55 -10.15 11.16
CA GLN A 127 -2.23 -10.30 10.56
C GLN A 127 -1.84 -9.02 9.83
N GLY A 128 -0.55 -8.69 9.85
CA GLY A 128 0.07 -7.60 9.08
C GLY A 128 1.34 -8.07 8.36
N PHE A 129 1.47 -7.70 7.09
CA PHE A 129 2.63 -8.01 6.26
C PHE A 129 3.17 -6.73 5.63
N PHE A 130 4.48 -6.49 5.78
CA PHE A 130 5.16 -5.38 5.14
C PHE A 130 5.87 -5.82 3.86
N LEU A 131 5.65 -5.07 2.78
CA LEU A 131 6.33 -5.20 1.50
C LEU A 131 7.21 -3.96 1.30
N PRO A 132 8.55 -4.10 1.41
CA PRO A 132 9.45 -2.97 1.27
C PRO A 132 9.52 -2.48 -0.17
N LEU A 133 9.92 -1.20 -0.29
CA LEU A 133 10.33 -0.55 -1.55
C LEU A 133 11.47 -1.29 -2.23
#